data_AF-A0A1W9M1A9-F1
#
_entry.id   AF-A0A1W9M1A9-F1
#
_cell.length_a   1.000
_cell.length_b   1.000
_cell.length_c   1.000
_cell.angle_alpha   90.00
_cell.angle_beta   90.00
_cell.angle_gamma   90.00
#
_symmetry.space_group_name_H-M   'P 1'
#
loop_
_entity.id
_entity.type
_entity.pdbx_description
1 polymer ?
#
loop_
_entity_poly.entity_id
_entity_poly.type
_entity_poly.pdbx_seq_one_letter_code
_entity_poly.pdbx_strand_id
1 'polypeptide(L)'
;MTASVLVIAGSDPGGGAGIQADIKTINSLGVYVAAAITCVTVQGSGGIRRAETLPPDLVRDQITAVLNDQVISHVKIGMLGNATTVSAVAEALAGFTGEVIIDPMLNATSGGCLLAPEAVDVLWRELLPLATVLTPNLPELEALTNTSGLCDDAATEAAVTTLFQRLPRLRVVVVKDGHGSNPLLVRDRCWYRKADGLGHWIHEHTRHPGHNTHGTGCTFASAFAATHCLSNDDRQSFLAAVTFMDWLIGLSQNVSPLRDPTAVGPLSHHRLNAS
;
A
#
# COMPACT_ATOMS: atom_id res chain seq x y z
N MET A 1 18.53 -17.41 -4.83
CA MET A 1 18.68 -15.94 -4.83
C MET A 1 17.82 -15.41 -3.68
N THR A 2 18.30 -14.41 -2.95
CA THR A 2 17.57 -13.83 -1.80
C THR A 2 16.32 -13.09 -2.29
N ALA A 3 15.14 -13.44 -1.78
CA ALA A 3 13.91 -12.70 -2.07
C ALA A 3 14.06 -11.25 -1.58
N SER A 4 13.87 -10.30 -2.49
CA SER A 4 14.14 -8.87 -2.24
C SER A 4 13.07 -8.00 -2.86
N VAL A 5 12.57 -7.02 -2.09
CA VAL A 5 11.58 -6.03 -2.51
C VAL A 5 12.19 -4.64 -2.43
N LEU A 6 12.04 -3.82 -3.46
CA LEU A 6 12.32 -2.39 -3.39
C LEU A 6 11.04 -1.64 -2.99
N VAL A 7 11.12 -0.87 -1.91
CA VAL A 7 10.05 0.03 -1.48
C VAL A 7 10.35 1.45 -1.93
N ILE A 8 9.37 2.10 -2.56
CA ILE A 8 9.43 3.51 -2.98
C ILE A 8 8.31 4.25 -2.24
N ALA A 9 8.67 5.01 -1.20
CA ALA A 9 7.68 5.64 -0.32
C ALA A 9 8.27 6.80 0.49
N GLY A 10 7.37 7.58 1.12
CA GLY A 10 7.75 8.62 2.06
C GLY A 10 8.16 8.06 3.44
N SER A 11 8.92 8.87 4.18
CA SER A 11 9.40 8.58 5.53
C SER A 11 8.45 9.15 6.59
N ASP A 12 7.94 8.26 7.46
CA ASP A 12 7.24 8.60 8.70
C ASP A 12 8.22 8.53 9.90
N PRO A 13 8.60 9.66 10.51
CA PRO A 13 9.48 9.67 11.69
C PRO A 13 8.88 8.98 12.92
N GLY A 14 7.56 8.84 13.03
CA GLY A 14 6.90 8.08 14.09
C GLY A 14 7.03 6.57 13.90
N GLY A 15 7.42 6.13 12.70
CA GLY A 15 7.64 4.75 12.34
C GLY A 15 6.37 3.89 12.25
N GLY A 16 5.20 4.51 12.21
CA GLY A 16 3.92 3.81 12.16
C GLY A 16 3.47 3.48 10.74
N ALA A 17 3.83 4.32 9.77
CA ALA A 17 3.51 4.15 8.35
C ALA A 17 4.77 4.35 7.47
N GLY A 18 4.55 4.57 6.17
CA GLY A 18 5.60 4.88 5.21
C GLY A 18 6.67 3.80 5.13
N ILE A 19 7.87 4.20 4.71
CA ILE A 19 8.99 3.27 4.49
C ILE A 19 9.38 2.51 5.76
N GLN A 20 9.15 3.08 6.94
CA GLN A 20 9.39 2.43 8.22
C GLN A 20 8.46 1.24 8.45
N ALA A 21 7.15 1.39 8.21
CA ALA A 21 6.21 0.28 8.29
C ALA A 21 6.49 -0.77 7.21
N ASP A 22 6.86 -0.32 6.01
CA ASP A 22 7.19 -1.20 4.91
C ASP A 22 8.39 -2.09 5.23
N ILE A 23 9.50 -1.51 5.69
CA ILE A 23 10.70 -2.24 6.08
C ILE A 23 10.40 -3.23 7.21
N LYS A 24 9.67 -2.79 8.24
CA LYS A 24 9.30 -3.66 9.39
C LYS A 24 8.49 -4.87 8.93
N THR A 25 7.51 -4.65 8.06
CA THR A 25 6.62 -5.69 7.55
C THR A 25 7.39 -6.69 6.70
N ILE A 26 8.08 -6.22 5.66
CA ILE A 26 8.76 -7.09 4.68
C ILE A 26 9.86 -7.90 5.36
N ASN A 27 10.65 -7.27 6.24
CA ASN A 27 11.69 -7.95 6.98
C ASN A 27 11.14 -8.99 7.97
N SER A 28 10.00 -8.71 8.63
CA SER A 28 9.36 -9.68 9.52
C SER A 28 8.83 -10.93 8.81
N LEU A 29 8.57 -10.83 7.50
CA LEU A 29 8.13 -11.93 6.64
C LEU A 29 9.30 -12.65 5.96
N GLY A 30 10.55 -12.33 6.36
CA GLY A 30 11.75 -13.03 5.87
C GLY A 30 12.21 -12.61 4.48
N VAL A 31 11.80 -11.42 4.01
CA VAL A 31 12.18 -10.87 2.71
C VAL A 31 13.12 -9.68 2.91
N TYR A 32 14.19 -9.60 2.12
CA TYR A 32 15.09 -8.45 2.17
C TYR A 32 14.40 -7.22 1.57
N VAL A 33 14.68 -6.04 2.13
CA VAL A 33 14.01 -4.81 1.71
C VAL A 33 15.03 -3.73 1.38
N ALA A 34 14.98 -3.25 0.14
CA ALA A 34 15.65 -2.05 -0.30
C ALA A 34 14.65 -0.88 -0.28
N ALA A 35 15.16 0.35 -0.31
CA ALA A 35 14.38 1.54 -0.05
C ALA A 35 14.83 2.73 -0.91
N ALA A 36 13.87 3.43 -1.52
CA ALA A 36 14.05 4.75 -2.12
C ALA A 36 13.03 5.72 -1.49
N ILE A 37 13.53 6.81 -0.91
CA ILE A 37 12.69 7.76 -0.17
C ILE A 37 12.18 8.83 -1.15
N THR A 38 10.87 9.09 -1.13
CA THR A 38 10.22 10.10 -1.99
C THR A 38 10.01 11.43 -1.27
N CYS A 39 9.71 11.38 0.02
CA CYS A 39 9.49 12.56 0.84
C CYS A 39 9.79 12.28 2.31
N VAL A 40 10.03 13.35 3.06
CA VAL A 40 10.16 13.31 4.52
C VAL A 40 8.99 14.08 5.13
N THR A 41 8.48 13.59 6.24
CA THR A 41 7.34 14.21 6.93
C THR A 41 7.72 14.65 8.33
N VAL A 42 7.09 15.72 8.79
CA VAL A 42 7.02 16.09 10.20
C VAL A 42 5.61 15.73 10.67
N GLN A 43 5.45 14.52 11.18
CA GLN A 43 4.16 13.99 11.61
C GLN A 43 4.21 13.39 13.02
N GLY A 44 3.03 13.16 13.58
CA GLY A 44 2.81 12.45 14.84
C GLY A 44 1.37 11.93 14.89
N SER A 45 0.88 11.55 16.05
CA SER A 45 -0.48 10.99 16.21
C SER A 45 -1.60 11.98 15.85
N GLY A 46 -1.32 13.29 15.86
CA GLY A 46 -2.22 14.35 15.37
C GLY A 46 -2.14 14.62 13.87
N GLY A 47 -1.46 13.76 13.09
CA GLY A 47 -1.33 13.89 11.64
C GLY A 47 -0.05 14.57 11.14
N ILE A 48 -0.03 14.86 9.84
CA ILE A 48 1.10 15.46 9.13
C ILE A 48 1.06 16.99 9.27
N ARG A 49 2.12 17.58 9.83
CA ARG A 49 2.26 19.05 9.96
C ARG A 49 3.03 19.68 8.80
N ARG A 50 3.96 18.93 8.23
CA ARG A 50 4.78 19.34 7.08
C ARG A 50 5.20 18.09 6.32
N ALA A 51 5.23 18.18 5.00
CA ALA A 51 5.83 17.19 4.13
C ALA A 51 6.76 17.92 3.17
N GLU A 52 7.95 17.36 2.95
CA GLU A 52 8.90 17.85 1.96
C GLU A 52 9.28 16.70 1.03
N THR A 53 8.96 16.86 -0.25
CA THR A 53 9.40 15.93 -1.29
C THR A 53 10.88 16.10 -1.56
N LEU A 54 11.58 15.00 -1.75
CA LEU A 54 12.97 15.04 -2.21
C LEU A 54 13.01 15.50 -3.67
N PRO A 55 14.16 16.05 -4.13
CA PRO A 55 14.37 16.34 -5.53
C PRO A 55 14.07 15.10 -6.42
N PRO A 56 13.27 15.22 -7.50
CA PRO A 56 12.88 14.06 -8.31
C PRO A 56 14.06 13.29 -8.92
N ASP A 57 15.13 13.99 -9.28
CA ASP A 57 16.39 13.39 -9.73
C ASP A 57 17.04 12.53 -8.63
N LEU A 58 17.05 13.00 -7.38
CA LEU A 58 17.52 12.21 -6.25
C LEU A 58 16.65 10.96 -6.00
N VAL A 59 15.33 11.04 -6.21
CA VAL A 59 14.44 9.87 -6.11
C VAL A 59 14.77 8.85 -7.20
N ARG A 60 14.91 9.30 -8.45
CA ARG A 60 15.29 8.45 -9.57
C ARG A 60 16.66 7.79 -9.33
N ASP A 61 17.65 8.57 -8.91
CA ASP A 61 19.02 8.09 -8.72
C ASP A 61 19.10 7.03 -7.61
N GLN A 62 18.30 7.14 -6.53
CA GLN A 62 18.16 6.08 -5.52
C GLN A 62 17.60 4.78 -6.12
N ILE A 63 16.52 4.86 -6.90
CA ILE A 63 15.88 3.70 -7.53
C ILE A 63 16.85 3.02 -8.49
N THR A 64 17.47 3.80 -9.38
CA THR A 64 18.45 3.29 -10.35
C THR A 64 19.65 2.64 -9.67
N ALA A 65 20.17 3.22 -8.59
CA ALA A 65 21.27 2.63 -7.83
C ALA A 65 20.90 1.24 -7.28
N VAL A 66 19.72 1.09 -6.69
CA VAL A 66 19.25 -0.21 -6.17
C VAL A 66 19.05 -1.22 -7.31
N LEU A 67 18.37 -0.83 -8.39
CA LEU A 67 18.07 -1.74 -9.50
C LEU A 67 19.32 -2.19 -10.26
N ASN A 68 20.39 -1.38 -10.27
CA ASN A 68 21.66 -1.73 -10.89
C ASN A 68 22.54 -2.65 -10.02
N ASP A 69 22.38 -2.60 -8.69
CA ASP A 69 23.20 -3.36 -7.73
C ASP A 69 22.53 -4.68 -7.32
N GLN A 70 21.20 -4.69 -7.21
CA GLN A 70 20.43 -5.78 -6.61
C GLN A 70 19.48 -6.44 -7.60
N VAL A 71 19.31 -7.76 -7.47
CA VAL A 71 18.30 -8.51 -8.23
C VAL A 71 16.93 -8.30 -7.58
N ILE A 72 16.22 -7.26 -8.01
CA ILE A 72 14.88 -6.92 -7.56
C ILE A 72 13.84 -7.47 -8.54
N SER A 73 12.91 -8.28 -8.04
CA SER A 73 11.75 -8.78 -8.82
C SER A 73 10.44 -8.10 -8.43
N HIS A 74 10.40 -7.41 -7.30
CA HIS A 74 9.20 -6.81 -6.74
C HIS A 74 9.46 -5.37 -6.29
N VAL A 75 8.58 -4.46 -6.69
CA VAL A 75 8.57 -3.07 -6.25
C VAL A 75 7.24 -2.80 -5.56
N LYS A 76 7.29 -2.29 -4.32
CA LYS A 76 6.13 -1.74 -3.62
C LYS A 76 6.20 -0.22 -3.64
N ILE A 77 5.13 0.42 -4.09
CA ILE A 77 5.03 1.88 -4.15
C ILE A 77 3.97 2.34 -3.16
N GLY A 78 4.34 3.32 -2.33
CA GLY A 78 3.44 4.00 -1.41
C GLY A 78 3.32 5.49 -1.74
N MET A 79 3.25 6.33 -0.70
CA MET A 79 3.12 7.78 -0.83
C MET A 79 4.26 8.41 -1.66
N LEU A 80 3.90 9.16 -2.71
CA LEU A 80 4.83 9.83 -3.65
C LEU A 80 4.92 11.34 -3.46
N GLY A 81 3.89 11.97 -2.88
CA GLY A 81 3.86 13.40 -2.56
C GLY A 81 3.40 14.31 -3.71
N ASN A 82 4.06 14.29 -4.87
CA ASN A 82 3.73 15.20 -5.99
C ASN A 82 3.92 14.58 -7.39
N ALA A 83 3.41 15.29 -8.40
CA ALA A 83 3.46 14.87 -9.81
C ALA A 83 4.88 14.65 -10.33
N THR A 84 5.84 15.52 -10.00
CA THR A 84 7.22 15.38 -10.50
C THR A 84 7.91 14.15 -9.93
N THR A 85 7.60 13.78 -8.69
CA THR A 85 8.07 12.54 -8.08
C THR A 85 7.42 11.32 -8.72
N VAL A 86 6.11 11.38 -9.03
CA VAL A 86 5.42 10.32 -9.79
C VAL A 86 6.11 10.07 -11.12
N SER A 87 6.39 11.12 -11.89
CA SER A 87 7.11 11.01 -13.17
C SER A 87 8.50 10.42 -13.00
N ALA A 88 9.28 10.89 -12.04
CA ALA A 88 10.62 10.36 -11.78
C ALA A 88 10.61 8.86 -11.41
N VAL A 89 9.63 8.42 -10.64
CA VAL A 89 9.46 6.99 -10.30
C VAL A 89 9.07 6.18 -11.54
N ALA A 90 8.13 6.68 -12.34
CA ALA A 90 7.71 6.02 -13.58
C ALA A 90 8.87 5.91 -14.58
N GLU A 91 9.68 6.95 -14.73
CA GLU A 91 10.91 6.97 -15.55
C GLU A 91 11.95 5.98 -15.03
N ALA A 92 12.19 5.94 -13.72
CA ALA A 92 13.17 5.01 -13.11
C ALA A 92 12.75 3.54 -13.27
N LEU A 93 11.45 3.27 -13.34
CA LEU A 93 10.87 1.95 -13.56
C LEU A 93 10.57 1.65 -15.03
N ALA A 94 10.97 2.52 -15.96
CA ALA A 94 10.79 2.29 -17.38
C ALA A 94 11.55 1.02 -17.79
N GLY A 95 10.82 0.05 -18.36
CA GLY A 95 11.38 -1.25 -18.73
C GLY A 95 11.48 -2.26 -17.58
N PHE A 96 11.08 -1.92 -16.35
CA PHE A 96 10.98 -2.88 -15.27
C PHE A 96 9.83 -3.89 -15.54
N THR A 97 10.20 -5.16 -15.71
CA THR A 97 9.27 -6.25 -16.06
C THR A 97 8.79 -7.04 -14.84
N GLY A 98 9.31 -6.74 -13.65
CA GLY A 98 8.89 -7.40 -12.41
C GLY A 98 7.50 -6.98 -11.94
N GLU A 99 7.17 -7.40 -10.72
CA GLU A 99 5.91 -7.11 -10.05
C GLU A 99 5.93 -5.70 -9.46
N VAL A 100 4.87 -4.93 -9.71
CA VAL A 100 4.72 -3.56 -9.22
C VAL A 100 3.41 -3.46 -8.44
N ILE A 101 3.54 -3.44 -7.13
CA ILE A 101 2.44 -3.36 -6.18
C ILE A 101 2.27 -1.89 -5.78
N ILE A 102 1.14 -1.29 -6.13
CA ILE A 102 0.87 0.11 -5.82
C ILE A 102 -0.21 0.21 -4.73
N ASP A 103 0.17 0.84 -3.62
CA ASP A 103 -0.72 1.32 -2.57
C ASP A 103 -1.00 2.81 -2.86
N PRO A 104 -2.16 3.15 -3.45
CA PRO A 104 -2.38 4.46 -4.06
C PRO A 104 -2.35 5.62 -3.05
N MET A 105 -2.62 5.37 -1.76
CA MET A 105 -2.43 6.30 -0.64
C MET A 105 -2.79 7.74 -0.99
N LEU A 106 -4.01 7.96 -1.49
CA LEU A 106 -4.44 9.28 -1.96
C LEU A 106 -4.73 10.25 -0.80
N ASN A 107 -5.12 9.70 0.35
CA ASN A 107 -5.41 10.45 1.57
C ASN A 107 -4.71 9.82 2.77
N ALA A 108 -4.28 10.65 3.73
CA ALA A 108 -3.72 10.14 4.97
C ALA A 108 -4.85 9.65 5.89
N THR A 109 -4.63 8.51 6.54
CA THR A 109 -5.53 8.00 7.60
C THR A 109 -5.69 9.00 8.76
N SER A 110 -4.68 9.84 8.99
CA SER A 110 -4.68 10.93 9.98
C SER A 110 -5.17 12.28 9.44
N GLY A 111 -5.69 12.32 8.21
CA GLY A 111 -6.14 13.52 7.52
C GLY A 111 -5.04 14.21 6.72
N GLY A 112 -5.43 14.84 5.60
CA GLY A 112 -4.54 15.52 4.66
C GLY A 112 -4.44 14.79 3.32
N CYS A 113 -4.42 15.58 2.24
CA CYS A 113 -4.23 15.08 0.89
C CYS A 113 -2.76 14.69 0.70
N LEU A 114 -2.51 13.42 0.35
CA LEU A 114 -1.14 12.89 0.18
C LEU A 114 -0.62 13.00 -1.25
N LEU A 115 -1.54 13.27 -2.19
CA LEU A 115 -1.24 13.47 -3.60
C LEU A 115 -2.09 14.63 -4.12
N ALA A 116 -1.45 15.70 -4.58
CA ALA A 116 -2.17 16.84 -5.16
C ALA A 116 -3.11 16.40 -6.30
N PRO A 117 -4.31 17.00 -6.47
CA PRO A 117 -5.25 16.60 -7.52
C PRO A 117 -4.63 16.53 -8.91
N GLU A 118 -3.73 17.45 -9.23
CA GLU A 118 -3.01 17.52 -10.51
C GLU A 118 -2.06 16.32 -10.72
N ALA A 119 -1.63 15.66 -9.64
CA ALA A 119 -0.79 14.49 -9.69
C ALA A 119 -1.56 13.18 -9.92
N VAL A 120 -2.90 13.19 -9.79
CA VAL A 120 -3.75 12.03 -10.12
C VAL A 120 -3.72 11.73 -11.62
N ASP A 121 -3.73 12.76 -12.47
CA ASP A 121 -3.63 12.60 -13.92
C ASP A 121 -2.27 12.02 -14.33
N VAL A 122 -1.19 12.49 -13.68
CA VAL A 122 0.17 11.98 -13.91
C VAL A 122 0.29 10.54 -13.43
N LEU A 123 -0.26 10.22 -12.26
CA LEU A 123 -0.36 8.85 -11.73
C LEU A 123 -1.04 7.92 -12.74
N TRP A 124 -2.18 8.32 -13.30
CA TRP A 124 -2.91 7.56 -14.30
C TRP A 124 -2.15 7.36 -15.62
N ARG A 125 -1.46 8.41 -16.09
CA ARG A 125 -0.76 8.39 -17.37
C ARG A 125 0.56 7.61 -17.33
N GLU A 126 1.30 7.73 -16.23
CA GLU A 126 2.72 7.35 -16.21
C GLU A 126 3.00 6.15 -15.31
N LEU A 127 2.37 6.08 -14.13
CA LEU A 127 2.74 5.09 -13.12
C LEU A 127 1.77 3.90 -13.03
N LEU A 128 0.46 4.14 -13.00
CA LEU A 128 -0.54 3.05 -12.97
C LEU A 128 -0.42 2.05 -14.14
N PRO A 129 -0.01 2.45 -15.37
CA PRO A 129 0.24 1.48 -16.45
C PRO A 129 1.32 0.44 -16.13
N LEU A 130 2.19 0.69 -15.15
CA LEU A 130 3.21 -0.26 -14.68
C LEU A 130 2.68 -1.25 -13.65
N ALA A 131 1.54 -0.95 -12.99
CA ALA A 131 1.01 -1.74 -11.89
C ALA A 131 0.65 -3.16 -12.32
N THR A 132 1.09 -4.15 -11.55
CA THR A 132 0.58 -5.53 -11.61
C THR A 132 -0.48 -5.78 -10.55
N VAL A 133 -0.38 -5.08 -9.42
CA VAL A 133 -1.32 -5.15 -8.30
C VAL A 133 -1.66 -3.76 -7.79
N LEU A 134 -2.94 -3.50 -7.55
CA LEU A 134 -3.42 -2.31 -6.84
C LEU A 134 -4.08 -2.71 -5.52
N THR A 135 -3.84 -1.93 -4.47
CA THR A 135 -4.39 -2.21 -3.13
C THR A 135 -5.21 -1.05 -2.54
N PRO A 136 -6.17 -0.43 -3.27
CA PRO A 136 -6.93 0.71 -2.75
C PRO A 136 -7.82 0.31 -1.55
N ASN A 137 -8.12 1.26 -0.67
CA ASN A 137 -9.35 1.21 0.12
C ASN A 137 -10.54 1.72 -0.71
N LEU A 138 -11.77 1.61 -0.19
CA LEU A 138 -12.98 2.06 -0.91
C LEU A 138 -12.94 3.55 -1.32
N PRO A 139 -12.62 4.52 -0.44
CA PRO A 139 -12.46 5.92 -0.83
C PRO A 139 -11.38 6.17 -1.90
N GLU A 140 -10.26 5.42 -1.84
CA GLU A 140 -9.20 5.51 -2.86
C GLU A 140 -9.67 4.95 -4.20
N LEU A 141 -10.43 3.84 -4.18
CA LEU A 141 -11.01 3.27 -5.39
C LEU A 141 -11.97 4.27 -6.04
N GLU A 142 -12.86 4.88 -5.26
CA GLU A 142 -13.76 5.96 -5.71
C GLU A 142 -13.01 7.10 -6.39
N ALA A 143 -11.94 7.59 -5.75
CA ALA A 143 -11.11 8.66 -6.30
C ALA A 143 -10.38 8.23 -7.58
N LEU A 144 -9.85 7.00 -7.64
CA LEU A 144 -9.18 6.49 -8.83
C LEU A 144 -10.14 6.35 -10.02
N THR A 145 -11.35 5.84 -9.79
CA THR A 145 -12.33 5.57 -10.85
C THR A 145 -13.26 6.74 -11.13
N ASN A 146 -13.11 7.85 -10.42
CA ASN A 146 -14.00 9.01 -10.48
C ASN A 146 -15.48 8.60 -10.30
N THR A 147 -15.72 7.72 -9.32
CA THR A 147 -17.04 7.22 -8.93
C THR A 147 -17.31 7.61 -7.48
N SER A 148 -18.56 7.52 -7.05
CA SER A 148 -18.96 7.82 -5.67
C SER A 148 -19.99 6.83 -5.17
N GLY A 149 -19.97 6.53 -3.88
CA GLY A 149 -20.98 5.70 -3.23
C GLY A 149 -20.85 4.23 -3.61
N LEU A 150 -19.62 3.69 -3.61
CA LEU A 150 -19.39 2.25 -3.79
C LEU A 150 -19.91 1.50 -2.54
N CYS A 151 -21.22 1.22 -2.54
CA CYS A 151 -21.96 0.71 -1.39
C CYS A 151 -22.23 -0.80 -1.41
N ASP A 152 -22.00 -1.44 -2.56
CA ASP A 152 -22.20 -2.88 -2.74
C ASP A 152 -21.13 -3.53 -3.65
N ASP A 153 -21.19 -4.86 -3.73
CA ASP A 153 -20.23 -5.67 -4.50
C ASP A 153 -20.31 -5.37 -6.01
N ALA A 154 -21.51 -5.06 -6.54
CA ALA A 154 -21.71 -4.82 -7.96
C ALA A 154 -21.13 -3.47 -8.39
N ALA A 155 -21.34 -2.41 -7.60
CA ALA A 155 -20.75 -1.10 -7.81
C ALA A 155 -19.21 -1.18 -7.71
N THR A 156 -18.71 -1.91 -6.71
CA THR A 156 -17.27 -2.10 -6.52
C THR A 156 -16.66 -2.87 -7.70
N GLU A 157 -17.31 -3.94 -8.16
CA GLU A 157 -16.87 -4.70 -9.33
C GLU A 157 -16.86 -3.87 -10.61
N ALA A 158 -17.83 -2.98 -10.81
CA ALA A 158 -17.87 -2.07 -11.96
C ALA A 158 -16.69 -1.08 -11.94
N ALA A 159 -16.36 -0.51 -10.78
CA ALA A 159 -15.20 0.36 -10.61
C ALA A 159 -13.89 -0.40 -10.89
N VAL A 160 -13.72 -1.57 -10.31
CA VAL A 160 -12.56 -2.45 -10.55
C VAL A 160 -12.44 -2.87 -12.02
N THR A 161 -13.57 -3.15 -12.69
CA THR A 161 -13.61 -3.47 -14.12
C THR A 161 -13.02 -2.33 -14.95
N THR A 162 -13.30 -1.08 -14.59
CA THR A 162 -12.73 0.10 -15.27
C THR A 162 -11.21 0.17 -15.12
N LEU A 163 -10.67 -0.16 -13.93
CA LEU A 163 -9.21 -0.26 -13.73
C LEU A 163 -8.61 -1.32 -14.65
N PHE A 164 -9.20 -2.51 -14.69
CA PHE A 164 -8.75 -3.60 -15.56
C PHE A 164 -8.88 -3.26 -17.06
N GLN A 165 -9.89 -2.52 -17.49
CA GLN A 165 -9.99 -2.12 -18.90
C GLN A 165 -8.88 -1.13 -19.30
N ARG A 166 -8.50 -0.24 -18.39
CA ARG A 166 -7.52 0.83 -18.67
C ARG A 166 -6.07 0.42 -18.45
N LEU A 167 -5.82 -0.60 -17.63
CA LEU A 167 -4.47 -0.98 -17.18
C LEU A 167 -4.14 -2.43 -17.58
N PRO A 168 -3.54 -2.67 -18.77
CA PRO A 168 -3.34 -4.02 -19.29
C PRO A 168 -2.44 -4.92 -18.43
N ARG A 169 -1.43 -4.34 -17.76
CA ARG A 169 -0.52 -5.08 -16.85
C ARG A 169 -1.16 -5.45 -15.52
N LEU A 170 -2.23 -4.76 -15.13
CA LEU A 170 -2.90 -4.98 -13.86
C LEU A 170 -3.56 -6.35 -13.86
N ARG A 171 -3.13 -7.21 -12.94
CA ARG A 171 -3.62 -8.58 -12.77
C ARG A 171 -4.58 -8.69 -11.60
N VAL A 172 -4.33 -7.93 -10.54
CA VAL A 172 -5.09 -7.98 -9.28
C VAL A 172 -5.45 -6.60 -8.76
N VAL A 173 -6.66 -6.46 -8.25
CA VAL A 173 -7.07 -5.32 -7.41
C VAL A 173 -7.59 -5.85 -6.08
N VAL A 174 -6.94 -5.45 -5.00
CA VAL A 174 -7.38 -5.74 -3.63
C VAL A 174 -8.05 -4.51 -3.05
N VAL A 175 -9.36 -4.58 -2.82
CA VAL A 175 -10.12 -3.51 -2.17
C VAL A 175 -10.26 -3.84 -0.69
N LYS A 176 -9.67 -2.96 0.14
CA LYS A 176 -9.63 -3.08 1.59
C LYS A 176 -10.90 -2.47 2.21
N ASP A 177 -11.62 -3.25 3.03
CA ASP A 177 -12.90 -2.86 3.66
C ASP A 177 -12.75 -2.35 5.10
N GLY A 178 -11.54 -1.94 5.48
CA GLY A 178 -11.26 -1.34 6.80
C GLY A 178 -12.14 -0.12 7.13
N HIS A 179 -12.71 0.53 6.12
CA HIS A 179 -13.62 1.69 6.24
C HIS A 179 -15.10 1.35 6.06
N GLY A 180 -15.44 0.06 5.91
CA GLY A 180 -16.82 -0.41 5.76
C GLY A 180 -17.69 -0.11 6.99
N SER A 181 -19.00 -0.04 6.76
CA SER A 181 -19.99 0.33 7.78
C SER A 181 -20.37 -0.80 8.75
N ASN A 182 -19.94 -2.04 8.48
CA ASN A 182 -20.24 -3.16 9.36
C ASN A 182 -19.38 -3.08 10.65
N PRO A 183 -20.01 -2.96 11.83
CA PRO A 183 -19.28 -2.76 13.08
C PRO A 183 -18.58 -4.03 13.61
N LEU A 184 -18.89 -5.21 13.06
CA LEU A 184 -18.41 -6.50 13.57
C LEU A 184 -17.45 -7.21 12.62
N LEU A 185 -17.59 -6.98 11.31
CA LEU A 185 -16.83 -7.68 10.28
C LEU A 185 -16.16 -6.69 9.33
N VAL A 186 -14.98 -7.10 8.85
CA VAL A 186 -14.27 -6.49 7.73
C VAL A 186 -14.29 -7.50 6.59
N ARG A 187 -14.61 -7.06 5.37
CA ARG A 187 -14.72 -7.93 4.20
C ARG A 187 -13.79 -7.48 3.08
N ASP A 188 -12.54 -7.92 3.14
CA ASP A 188 -11.58 -7.61 2.08
C ASP A 188 -11.87 -8.44 0.83
N ARG A 189 -11.71 -7.81 -0.33
CA ARG A 189 -12.04 -8.41 -1.62
C ARG A 189 -10.87 -8.27 -2.59
N CYS A 190 -10.57 -9.34 -3.30
CA CYS A 190 -9.47 -9.40 -4.25
C CYS A 190 -10.00 -9.85 -5.61
N TRP A 191 -10.11 -8.93 -6.56
CA TRP A 191 -10.49 -9.24 -7.93
C TRP A 191 -9.26 -9.55 -8.77
N TYR A 192 -9.42 -10.48 -9.70
CA TYR A 192 -8.40 -10.89 -10.64
C TYR A 192 -9.02 -11.16 -12.02
N ARG A 193 -8.19 -11.06 -13.07
CA ARG A 193 -8.64 -11.36 -14.43
C ARG A 193 -8.85 -12.85 -14.66
N LYS A 194 -9.93 -13.18 -15.38
CA LYS A 194 -10.15 -14.48 -16.02
C LYS A 194 -10.22 -14.29 -17.54
N ALA A 195 -10.19 -15.40 -18.29
CA ALA A 195 -10.35 -15.36 -19.74
C ALA A 195 -11.71 -14.80 -20.19
N ASP A 196 -12.75 -14.96 -19.37
CA ASP A 196 -14.15 -14.63 -19.66
C ASP A 196 -14.73 -13.50 -18.80
N GLY A 197 -13.89 -12.76 -18.06
CA GLY A 197 -14.34 -11.68 -17.18
C GLY A 197 -13.46 -11.53 -15.95
N LEU A 198 -14.08 -11.24 -14.81
CA LEU A 198 -13.39 -11.11 -13.52
C LEU A 198 -13.77 -12.25 -12.59
N GLY A 199 -12.79 -12.73 -11.84
CA GLY A 199 -13.02 -13.54 -10.64
C GLY A 199 -12.75 -12.69 -9.40
N HIS A 200 -13.26 -13.12 -8.26
CA HIS A 200 -12.92 -12.49 -6.99
C HIS A 200 -12.78 -13.51 -5.86
N TRP A 201 -11.93 -13.20 -4.90
CA TRP A 201 -11.87 -13.85 -3.60
C TRP A 201 -12.32 -12.87 -2.52
N ILE A 202 -12.92 -13.41 -1.46
CA ILE A 202 -13.38 -12.64 -0.32
C ILE A 202 -12.76 -13.26 0.93
N HIS A 203 -12.29 -12.42 1.83
CA HIS A 203 -11.90 -12.82 3.16
C HIS A 203 -12.63 -11.97 4.19
N GLU A 204 -13.35 -12.63 5.09
CA GLU A 204 -14.06 -11.98 6.19
C GLU A 204 -13.35 -12.26 7.50
N HIS A 205 -13.10 -11.21 8.27
CA HIS A 205 -12.49 -11.31 9.59
C HIS A 205 -13.12 -10.34 10.58
N THR A 206 -12.80 -10.50 11.87
CA THR A 206 -13.38 -9.68 12.93
C THR A 206 -12.88 -8.25 12.86
N ARG A 207 -13.80 -7.29 13.00
CA ARG A 207 -13.43 -5.89 13.20
C ARG A 207 -12.93 -5.70 14.64
N HIS A 208 -11.65 -5.41 14.78
CA HIS A 208 -11.05 -5.12 16.08
C HIS A 208 -11.47 -3.72 16.58
N PRO A 209 -11.89 -3.57 17.85
CA PRO A 209 -12.35 -2.29 18.40
C PRO A 209 -11.24 -1.27 18.72
N GLY A 210 -9.97 -1.64 18.51
CA GLY A 210 -8.81 -0.80 18.82
C GLY A 210 -8.67 0.41 17.89
N HIS A 211 -8.06 1.48 18.40
CA HIS A 211 -7.79 2.71 17.65
C HIS A 211 -6.40 2.77 17.01
N ASN A 212 -5.57 1.73 17.20
CA ASN A 212 -4.23 1.65 16.63
C ASN A 212 -4.29 1.16 15.18
N THR A 213 -4.58 2.08 14.26
CA THR A 213 -4.78 1.81 12.84
C THR A 213 -3.80 2.58 11.94
N HIS A 214 -2.87 3.35 12.51
CA HIS A 214 -1.88 4.09 11.75
C HIS A 214 -0.93 3.12 11.03
N GLY A 215 -0.83 3.28 9.70
CA GLY A 215 -0.01 2.45 8.83
C GLY A 215 -0.64 1.14 8.35
N THR A 216 -1.93 0.90 8.60
CA THR A 216 -2.63 -0.32 8.13
C THR A 216 -2.54 -0.53 6.62
N GLY A 217 -2.73 0.53 5.82
CA GLY A 217 -2.60 0.46 4.35
C GLY A 217 -1.21 0.05 3.90
N CYS A 218 -0.17 0.75 4.38
CA CYS A 218 1.22 0.47 4.03
C CYS A 218 1.64 -0.95 4.44
N THR A 219 1.24 -1.36 5.64
CA THR A 219 1.52 -2.69 6.19
C THR A 219 0.86 -3.77 5.34
N PHE A 220 -0.42 -3.61 4.97
CA PHE A 220 -1.11 -4.57 4.11
C PHE A 220 -0.40 -4.74 2.76
N ALA A 221 -0.12 -3.64 2.06
CA ALA A 221 0.51 -3.68 0.75
C ALA A 221 1.93 -4.26 0.80
N SER A 222 2.68 -3.97 1.86
CA SER A 222 3.99 -4.55 2.12
C SER A 222 3.94 -6.03 2.46
N ALA A 223 2.94 -6.48 3.23
CA ALA A 223 2.73 -7.89 3.51
C ALA A 223 2.42 -8.66 2.22
N PHE A 224 1.52 -8.12 1.38
CA PHE A 224 1.22 -8.67 0.06
C PHE A 224 2.48 -8.77 -0.81
N ALA A 225 3.25 -7.69 -0.93
CA ALA A 225 4.46 -7.66 -1.75
C ALA A 225 5.50 -8.69 -1.28
N ALA A 226 5.72 -8.82 0.03
CA ALA A 226 6.63 -9.81 0.59
C ALA A 226 6.16 -11.24 0.33
N THR A 227 4.89 -11.54 0.60
CA THR A 227 4.36 -12.90 0.40
C THR A 227 4.32 -13.26 -1.08
N HIS A 228 4.03 -12.31 -1.96
CA HIS A 228 4.07 -12.52 -3.42
C HIS A 228 5.51 -12.74 -3.90
N CYS A 229 6.48 -12.03 -3.33
CA CYS A 229 7.89 -12.28 -3.63
C CYS A 229 8.34 -13.70 -3.26
N LEU A 230 7.71 -14.32 -2.28
CA LEU A 230 8.00 -15.69 -1.84
C LEU A 230 7.22 -16.76 -2.62
N SER A 231 5.95 -16.50 -2.96
CA SER A 231 5.06 -17.51 -3.55
C SER A 231 4.84 -17.35 -5.05
N ASN A 232 4.93 -16.13 -5.56
CA ASN A 232 4.44 -15.74 -6.89
C ASN A 232 2.97 -16.15 -7.14
N ASP A 233 2.14 -16.14 -6.10
CA ASP A 233 0.72 -16.49 -6.12
C ASP A 233 -0.12 -15.37 -5.51
N ASP A 234 -1.02 -14.81 -6.33
CA ASP A 234 -1.89 -13.68 -5.96
C ASP A 234 -2.86 -14.03 -4.82
N ARG A 235 -3.44 -15.24 -4.85
CA ARG A 235 -4.45 -15.67 -3.86
C ARG A 235 -3.81 -15.90 -2.51
N GLN A 236 -2.69 -16.62 -2.50
CA GLN A 236 -1.94 -16.89 -1.29
C GLN A 236 -1.46 -15.57 -0.68
N SER A 237 -0.98 -14.64 -1.50
CA SER A 237 -0.51 -13.33 -1.04
C SER A 237 -1.63 -12.48 -0.46
N PHE A 238 -2.80 -12.48 -1.09
CA PHE A 238 -3.99 -11.81 -0.56
C PHE A 238 -4.37 -12.38 0.82
N LEU A 239 -4.52 -13.70 0.94
CA LEU A 239 -4.92 -14.33 2.20
C LEU A 239 -3.88 -14.14 3.30
N ALA A 240 -2.58 -14.24 2.96
CA ALA A 240 -1.51 -14.04 3.90
C ALA A 240 -1.43 -12.58 4.39
N ALA A 241 -1.62 -11.60 3.51
CA ALA A 241 -1.65 -10.19 3.89
C ALA A 241 -2.83 -9.86 4.81
N VAL A 242 -4.04 -10.37 4.50
CA VAL A 242 -5.21 -10.19 5.39
C VAL A 242 -4.98 -10.83 6.75
N THR A 243 -4.47 -12.08 6.77
CA THR A 243 -4.20 -12.80 8.02
C THR A 243 -3.14 -12.08 8.87
N PHE A 244 -2.06 -11.60 8.24
CA PHE A 244 -1.01 -10.84 8.91
C PHE A 244 -1.58 -9.55 9.53
N MET A 245 -2.41 -8.83 8.78
CA MET A 245 -3.07 -7.61 9.26
C MET A 245 -4.02 -7.86 10.43
N ASP A 246 -4.89 -8.88 10.32
CA ASP A 246 -5.84 -9.23 11.37
C ASP A 246 -5.12 -9.54 12.69
N TRP A 247 -4.09 -10.38 12.62
CA TRP A 247 -3.28 -10.73 13.77
C TRP A 247 -2.51 -9.53 14.35
N LEU A 248 -1.88 -8.71 13.49
CA LEU A 248 -1.10 -7.56 13.95
C LEU A 248 -1.99 -6.45 14.56
N ILE A 249 -3.19 -6.22 14.03
CA ILE A 249 -4.17 -5.32 14.64
C ILE A 249 -4.61 -5.86 16.00
N GLY A 250 -4.89 -7.17 16.09
CA GLY A 250 -5.21 -7.84 17.35
C GLY A 250 -4.12 -7.66 18.43
N LEU A 251 -2.84 -7.84 18.06
CA LEU A 251 -1.70 -7.59 18.94
C LEU A 251 -1.56 -6.13 19.36
N SER A 252 -2.10 -5.20 18.58
CA SER A 252 -1.95 -3.76 18.78
C SER A 252 -3.04 -3.15 19.65
N GLN A 253 -4.10 -3.88 20.01
CA GLN A 253 -5.28 -3.31 20.67
C GLN A 253 -4.98 -2.57 22.00
N ASN A 254 -4.01 -3.05 22.78
CA ASN A 254 -3.72 -2.53 24.12
C ASN A 254 -2.27 -2.04 24.28
N VAL A 255 -1.59 -1.73 23.18
CA VAL A 255 -0.19 -1.28 23.19
C VAL A 255 -0.05 -0.06 22.29
N SER A 256 0.40 1.06 22.86
CA SER A 256 0.73 2.26 22.09
C SER A 256 2.02 2.88 22.63
N PRO A 257 2.97 3.26 21.76
CA PRO A 257 4.16 4.02 22.16
C PRO A 257 3.86 5.52 22.34
N LEU A 258 2.61 5.95 22.14
CA LEU A 258 2.22 7.35 22.20
C LEU A 258 2.07 7.85 23.64
N ARG A 259 2.39 9.13 23.85
CA ARG A 259 2.17 9.80 25.14
C ARG A 259 0.69 9.98 25.45
N ASP A 260 -0.11 10.23 24.42
CA ASP A 260 -1.57 10.27 24.50
C ASP A 260 -2.11 8.87 24.16
N PRO A 261 -2.66 8.12 25.14
CA PRO A 261 -3.17 6.77 24.91
C PRO A 261 -4.50 6.74 24.16
N THR A 262 -5.09 7.91 23.86
CA THR A 262 -6.36 8.03 23.11
C THR A 262 -6.14 8.37 21.64
N ALA A 263 -4.92 8.77 21.26
CA ALA A 263 -4.59 9.14 19.90
C ALA A 263 -4.37 7.90 19.02
N VAL A 264 -4.64 8.03 17.70
CA VAL A 264 -4.47 6.93 16.73
C VAL A 264 -3.01 6.47 16.70
N GLY A 265 -2.75 5.28 17.23
CA GLY A 265 -1.41 4.72 17.35
C GLY A 265 -1.00 3.80 16.20
N PRO A 266 0.30 3.47 16.12
CA PRO A 266 0.85 2.57 15.12
C PRO A 266 0.57 1.10 15.44
N LEU A 267 0.75 0.26 14.44
CA LEU A 267 0.75 -1.20 14.60
C LEU A 267 2.04 -1.71 15.29
N SER A 268 1.88 -2.77 16.09
CA SER A 268 2.89 -3.33 17.00
C SER A 268 3.92 -4.25 16.33
N HIS A 269 4.50 -3.84 15.20
CA HIS A 269 5.51 -4.61 14.45
C HIS A 269 6.73 -5.05 15.29
N HIS A 270 7.04 -4.33 16.37
CA HIS A 270 8.15 -4.67 17.26
C HIS A 270 7.86 -5.88 18.16
N ARG A 271 6.60 -6.34 18.23
CA ARG A 271 6.18 -7.48 19.05
C ARG A 271 6.15 -8.81 18.30
N LEU A 272 6.41 -8.79 16.99
CA LEU A 272 6.33 -9.95 16.09
C LEU A 272 7.21 -11.13 16.53
N ASN A 273 8.35 -10.84 17.17
CA ASN A 273 9.30 -11.84 17.65
C ASN A 273 9.19 -12.12 19.17
N ALA A 274 8.25 -11.48 19.86
CA ALA A 274 8.09 -11.57 21.31
C ALA A 274 6.87 -12.40 21.74
N SER A 275 6.16 -12.99 20.77
CA SER A 275 4.95 -13.81 20.91
C SER A 275 5.14 -15.13 20.19
#